data_AF-A0A653VYI7-F1
#
_entry.id   AF-A0A653VYI7-F1
#
_cell.length_a   1.000
_cell.length_b   1.000
_cell.length_c   1.000
_cell.angle_alpha   90.00
_cell.angle_beta   90.00
_cell.angle_gamma   90.00
#
_symmetry.space_group_name_H-M   'P 1'
#
loop_
_entity.id
_entity.type
_entity.pdbx_description
1 polymer ?
#
loop_
_entity_poly.entity_id
_entity_poly.type
_entity_poly.pdbx_seq_one_letter_code
_entity_poly.pdbx_strand_id
1 'polypeptide(L)' 'MTQNLVDDEQFNSWILGRTPANRWGTVQDLAGPAVWLASSGSDFVNGQTIFIDGGMTVVV' A
#
# COMPACT_ATOMS: atom_id res chain seq x y z
N MET A 1 10.51 -10.79 -2.71
CA MET A 1 11.26 -10.40 -1.49
C MET A 1 10.48 -10.72 -0.21
N THR A 2 9.15 -10.67 -0.20
CA THR A 2 8.32 -10.97 0.99
C THR A 2 7.69 -12.37 1.00
N GLN A 3 8.09 -13.27 0.09
CA GLN A 3 7.41 -14.56 -0.11
C GLN A 3 7.35 -15.39 1.19
N ASN A 4 8.44 -15.44 1.96
CA ASN A 4 8.47 -16.16 3.23
C ASN A 4 7.41 -15.68 4.24
N LEU A 5 6.97 -14.41 4.17
CA LEU A 5 5.91 -13.86 5.03
C LEU A 5 4.51 -14.17 4.49
N VAL A 6 4.38 -14.30 3.17
CA VAL A 6 3.13 -14.73 2.53
C VAL A 6 2.88 -16.22 2.81
N ASP A 7 3.95 -17.01 2.84
CA ASP A 7 3.91 -18.45 3.11
C ASP A 7 3.69 -18.78 4.61
N ASP A 8 3.94 -17.83 5.50
CA ASP A 8 3.55 -17.93 6.91
C ASP A 8 2.05 -17.69 7.05
N GLU A 9 1.29 -18.77 7.27
CA GLU A 9 -0.17 -18.73 7.35
C GLU A 9 -0.67 -17.77 8.44
N GLN A 10 -0.01 -17.75 9.61
CA GLN A 10 -0.41 -16.87 10.72
C GLN A 10 -0.20 -15.40 10.34
N PHE A 11 0.95 -15.07 9.75
CA PHE A 11 1.25 -13.71 9.33
C PHE A 11 0.37 -13.26 8.17
N ASN A 12 0.16 -14.13 7.18
CA ASN A 12 -0.69 -13.86 6.04
C ASN A 12 -2.15 -13.59 6.47
N SER A 13 -2.73 -14.44 7.33
CA SER A 13 -4.08 -14.19 7.86
C SER A 13 -4.17 -12.88 8.66
N TRP A 14 -3.12 -12.53 9.41
CA TRP A 14 -3.08 -11.26 10.14
C TRP A 14 -3.06 -10.05 9.18
N ILE A 15 -2.23 -10.08 8.13
CA ILE A 15 -2.17 -9.02 7.12
C ILE A 15 -3.51 -8.86 6.40
N LEU A 16 -4.09 -9.97 5.92
CA LEU A 16 -5.35 -9.96 5.18
C LEU A 16 -6.50 -9.45 6.04
N GLY A 17 -6.56 -9.87 7.31
CA GLY A 17 -7.60 -9.44 8.24
C GLY A 17 -7.49 -7.97 8.68
N ARG A 18 -6.28 -7.40 8.71
CA ARG A 18 -6.04 -5.99 9.11
C ARG A 18 -6.10 -5.02 7.94
N THR A 19 -5.74 -5.44 6.74
CA THR A 19 -5.73 -4.55 5.57
C THR A 19 -7.15 -4.45 5.01
N PRO A 20 -7.79 -3.26 4.97
CA PRO A 20 -9.15 -3.14 4.42
C PRO A 20 -9.31 -3.66 2.99
N ALA A 21 -8.28 -3.52 2.16
CA ALA A 21 -8.25 -4.09 0.81
C ALA A 21 -8.23 -5.64 0.76
N ASN A 22 -8.04 -6.31 1.90
CA ASN A 22 -8.02 -7.77 2.06
C ASN A 22 -7.08 -8.49 1.06
N ARG A 23 -5.93 -7.88 0.79
CA ARG A 23 -4.89 -8.43 -0.07
C ARG A 23 -3.53 -7.80 0.25
N TRP A 24 -2.48 -8.46 -0.20
CA TRP A 24 -1.16 -7.85 -0.27
C TRP A 24 -1.10 -6.80 -1.39
N GLY A 25 -0.31 -5.77 -1.14
CA GLY A 25 0.09 -4.82 -2.17
C GLY A 25 0.98 -5.49 -3.22
N THR A 26 0.87 -5.01 -4.44
CA THR A 26 1.74 -5.36 -5.57
C THR A 26 2.58 -4.14 -5.94
N VAL A 27 3.68 -4.35 -6.66
CA VAL A 27 4.50 -3.23 -7.15
C VAL A 27 3.72 -2.29 -8.08
N GLN A 28 2.70 -2.82 -8.77
CA GLN A 28 1.83 -2.07 -9.66
C GLN A 28 0.95 -1.06 -8.89
N ASP A 29 0.61 -1.34 -7.63
CA ASP A 29 -0.17 -0.41 -6.79
C ASP A 29 0.58 0.90 -6.51
N LEU A 30 1.93 0.88 -6.57
CA LEU A 30 2.77 2.05 -6.35
C LEU A 30 3.03 2.86 -7.62
N ALA A 31 2.94 2.24 -8.79
CA ALA A 31 3.32 2.87 -10.06
C ALA A 31 2.43 4.08 -10.38
N GLY A 32 1.10 3.93 -10.27
CA GLY A 32 0.14 5.01 -10.50
C GLY A 32 0.36 6.21 -9.58
N PRO A 33 0.37 6.02 -8.25
CA PRO A 33 0.64 7.09 -7.29
C PRO A 33 1.99 7.79 -7.50
N ALA A 34 3.06 7.04 -7.82
CA ALA A 34 4.36 7.62 -8.11
C ALA A 34 4.34 8.51 -9.37
N VAL A 35 3.69 8.04 -10.44
CA VAL A 35 3.50 8.85 -11.66
C VAL A 35 2.64 10.07 -11.38
N TRP A 36 1.56 9.94 -10.61
CA TRP A 36 0.71 11.08 -10.22
C TRP A 36 1.52 12.14 -9.46
N LEU A 37 2.33 11.75 -8.47
CA LEU A 37 3.22 12.65 -7.72
C LEU A 37 4.27 13.34 -8.59
N ALA A 38 4.65 12.74 -9.73
CA ALA A 38 5.60 13.31 -10.68
C ALA A 38 4.92 14.09 -11.83
N SER A 39 3.59 14.14 -11.84
CA SER A 39 2.80 14.74 -12.91
C SER A 39 2.28 16.12 -12.53
N SER A 40 1.75 16.86 -13.51
CA SER A 40 1.03 18.11 -13.26
C SER A 40 -0.25 17.92 -12.43
N GLY A 41 -0.72 16.67 -12.28
CA GLY A 41 -1.85 16.33 -11.42
C GLY A 41 -1.60 16.55 -9.93
N SER A 42 -0.36 16.82 -9.52
CA SER A 42 0.03 17.07 -8.14
C SER A 42 0.73 18.42 -7.94
N ASP A 43 0.60 19.38 -8.86
CA ASP A 43 1.34 20.66 -8.82
C ASP A 43 1.15 21.48 -7.53
N PHE A 44 0.03 21.30 -6.83
CA PHE A 44 -0.26 21.97 -5.56
C PHE A 44 -0.24 21.04 -4.34
N VAL A 45 0.22 19.81 -4.51
CA VAL A 45 0.41 18.85 -3.41
C VAL A 45 1.86 18.94 -2.95
N ASN A 46 2.09 19.51 -1.76
CA ASN A 46 3.43 19.72 -1.23
C ASN A 46 3.51 19.36 0.27
N GLY A 47 4.65 18.81 0.69
CA GLY A 47 4.91 18.42 2.08
C GLY A 47 4.05 17.25 2.59
N GLN A 48 3.32 16.55 1.71
CA GLN A 48 2.44 15.45 2.10
C GLN A 48 3.13 14.09 2.03
N THR A 49 2.78 13.20 2.96
CA THR A 49 3.06 11.77 2.84
C THR A 49 1.77 11.08 2.41
N ILE A 50 1.83 10.31 1.32
CA ILE A 50 0.69 9.58 0.78
C ILE A 50 0.89 8.09 1.04
N PHE A 51 0.03 7.49 1.87
CA PHE A 51 0.08 6.08 2.20
C PHE A 51 -0.59 5.24 1.12
N ILE A 52 0.17 4.33 0.52
CA ILE A 52 -0.32 3.36 -0.47
C ILE A 52 -0.25 1.96 0.15
N ASP A 53 -1.19 1.68 1.05
CA ASP A 53 -1.10 0.52 1.96
C ASP A 53 -2.39 -0.32 2.04
N GLY A 54 -3.31 -0.12 1.10
CA GLY A 54 -4.60 -0.82 1.11
C GLY A 54 -5.52 -0.43 2.28
N GLY A 55 -5.22 0.66 2.99
CA GLY A 55 -5.99 1.19 4.12
C GLY A 55 -5.46 0.76 5.49
N MET A 56 -4.28 0.18 5.59
CA MET A 56 -3.74 -0.32 6.86
C MET A 56 -3.60 0.80 7.90
N THR A 57 -3.08 1.96 7.52
CA THR A 57 -2.81 3.09 8.43
C THR A 57 -4.08 3.71 9.02
N VAL A 58 -5.26 3.52 8.40
CA VAL A 58 -6.51 4.12 8.90
C VAL A 58 -7.29 3.20 9.85
N VAL A 59 -6.83 1.96 10.05
CA VAL A 59 -7.47 0.97 10.93
C VAL A 59 -6.54 0.38 11.98
N VAL A 60 -5.28 0.84 12.04
CA VAL A 60 -4.27 0.42 13.03
C VAL A 60 -3.96 1.55 14.00
#